data_AF-A0A7V6CDD0-F1
#
_entry.id   AF-A0A7V6CDD0-F1
#
_cell.length_a   1.000
_cell.length_b   1.000
_cell.length_c   1.000
_cell.angle_alpha   90.00
_cell.angle_beta   90.00
_cell.angle_gamma   90.00
#
_symmetry.space_group_name_H-M   'P 1'
#
loop_
_entity.id
_entity.type
_entity.pdbx_description
1 polymer ?
#
loop_
_entity_poly.entity_id
_entity_poly.type
_entity_poly.pdbx_seq_one_letter_code
_entity_poly.pdbx_strand_id
1 'polypeptide(L)'
;MNKIKDIASKIDYTYLKSEGSYKEFEDFLLKAKKYPFRSICIPPTLVCYLRENFKNLEFKITSVAGFPLGFSLTETKLAEIENLIKLEVDEIDFVINLIWLKSKDYKKLEKELLSIRKIAKDKVLKGIIETAYLEEEDIKNAVEILIFTGIDFVKTSTGFSKRGANLEDIKIIKKFSKGRIKIKASGGIRTLKDTLDFLSVGADVIGTSSGYEILFELENLKEEFKNEEIEIYVDGCSLGNPGVGGWAVLIKSGEKEEILKGGEPYTTNNQMELKAVIYALSYFKEPQKIKIYTDSEYVIKGITEWLPRWKKRGYVTSEGNPVKNKELWEDLEKLVNFHKVKWEKVKAHSGNFYHEKVDKIAKESAKKWKKNF
;
A
#
# COMPACT_ATOMS: atom_id res chain seq x y z
N MET A 1 1.94 7.16 -0.53
CA MET A 1 1.82 6.89 0.92
C MET A 1 0.61 6.04 1.33
N ASN A 2 -0.59 6.18 0.74
CA ASN A 2 -1.82 5.54 1.23
C ASN A 2 -1.74 4.02 1.52
N LYS A 3 -1.27 3.20 0.57
CA LYS A 3 -1.25 1.73 0.75
C LYS A 3 -0.45 1.22 1.96
N ILE A 4 0.64 1.89 2.37
CA ILE A 4 1.41 1.47 3.56
C ILE A 4 0.59 1.73 4.81
N LYS A 5 0.00 2.94 4.93
CA LYS A 5 -0.86 3.30 6.05
C LYS A 5 -2.09 2.38 6.13
N ASP A 6 -2.68 2.04 4.98
CA ASP A 6 -3.85 1.16 4.91
C ASP A 6 -3.55 -0.24 5.45
N ILE A 7 -2.41 -0.84 5.08
CA ILE A 7 -2.00 -2.15 5.59
C ILE A 7 -1.52 -2.07 7.04
N ALA A 8 -0.71 -1.07 7.39
CA ALA A 8 -0.21 -0.86 8.76
C ALA A 8 -1.36 -0.72 9.77
N SER A 9 -2.43 0.00 9.40
CA SER A 9 -3.64 0.19 10.22
C SER A 9 -4.44 -1.10 10.48
N LYS A 10 -4.07 -2.20 9.84
CA LYS A 10 -4.64 -3.54 10.04
C LYS A 10 -3.68 -4.51 10.72
N ILE A 11 -2.47 -4.08 11.10
CA ILE A 11 -1.46 -4.95 11.71
C ILE A 11 -1.34 -4.64 13.20
N ASP A 12 -1.56 -5.67 14.03
CA ASP A 12 -1.13 -5.72 15.42
C ASP A 12 0.30 -6.28 15.46
N TYR A 13 1.28 -5.39 15.56
CA TYR A 13 2.69 -5.76 15.55
C TYR A 13 3.07 -6.41 16.89
N THR A 14 3.45 -7.68 16.86
CA THR A 14 3.42 -8.54 18.05
C THR A 14 4.82 -8.90 18.54
N TYR A 15 5.05 -8.75 19.84
CA TYR A 15 6.21 -9.27 20.57
C TYR A 15 5.72 -10.02 21.80
N LEU A 16 5.63 -11.35 21.72
CA LEU A 16 5.17 -12.23 22.81
C LEU A 16 6.16 -13.38 23.07
N LYS A 17 7.44 -13.19 22.77
CA LYS A 17 8.48 -14.20 22.99
C LYS A 17 8.68 -14.41 24.49
N SER A 18 8.61 -15.65 24.94
CA SER A 18 8.83 -16.03 26.35
C SER A 18 10.29 -15.87 26.80
N GLU A 19 11.21 -16.00 25.86
CA GLU A 19 12.66 -15.97 25.99
C GLU A 19 13.26 -14.61 25.63
N GLY A 20 12.41 -13.60 25.39
CA GLY A 20 12.79 -12.28 24.93
C GLY A 20 13.47 -11.42 26.01
N SER A 21 14.48 -10.65 25.61
CA SER A 21 15.17 -9.70 26.50
C SER A 21 14.64 -8.26 26.35
N TYR A 22 14.90 -7.40 27.35
CA TYR A 22 14.58 -5.96 27.23
C TYR A 22 15.25 -5.30 26.03
N LYS A 23 16.50 -5.68 25.73
CA LYS A 23 17.21 -5.15 24.54
C LYS A 23 16.47 -5.48 23.24
N GLU A 24 16.04 -6.72 23.07
CA GLU A 24 15.26 -7.11 21.89
C GLU A 24 13.90 -6.42 21.84
N PHE A 25 13.29 -6.15 23.00
CA PHE A 25 12.05 -5.39 23.08
C PHE A 25 12.26 -3.92 22.66
N GLU A 26 13.35 -3.29 23.10
CA GLU A 26 13.71 -1.93 22.65
C GLU A 26 13.93 -1.87 21.14
N ASP A 27 14.62 -2.86 20.56
CA ASP A 27 14.77 -2.99 19.10
C ASP A 27 13.41 -3.14 18.40
N PHE A 28 12.50 -3.91 18.99
CA PHE A 28 11.11 -4.00 18.52
C PHE A 28 10.40 -2.64 18.56
N LEU A 29 10.57 -1.83 19.61
CA LEU A 29 10.00 -0.49 19.69
C LEU A 29 10.57 0.46 18.62
N LEU A 30 11.87 0.36 18.33
CA LEU A 30 12.49 1.14 17.25
C LEU A 30 11.86 0.82 15.89
N LYS A 31 11.59 -0.46 15.61
CA LYS A 31 10.86 -0.91 14.41
C LYS A 31 9.40 -0.47 14.43
N ALA A 32 8.73 -0.57 15.59
CA ALA A 32 7.33 -0.21 15.73
C ALA A 32 7.06 1.28 15.41
N LYS A 33 8.01 2.19 15.68
CA LYS A 33 7.89 3.61 15.33
C LYS A 33 7.96 3.92 13.84
N LYS A 34 8.50 3.02 13.03
CA LYS A 34 8.73 3.27 11.59
C LYS A 34 7.43 3.31 10.80
N TYR A 35 6.40 2.62 11.27
CA TYR A 35 5.11 2.54 10.59
C TYR A 35 3.96 2.76 11.57
N PRO A 36 2.82 3.32 11.11
CA PRO A 36 1.65 3.54 11.95
C PRO A 36 0.86 2.23 12.12
N PHE A 37 1.44 1.25 12.82
CA PHE A 37 0.77 0.00 13.16
C PHE A 37 -0.53 0.27 13.93
N ARG A 38 -1.52 -0.61 13.75
CA ARG A 38 -2.81 -0.54 14.44
C ARG A 38 -2.64 -0.55 15.96
N SER A 39 -1.80 -1.47 16.45
CA SER A 39 -1.39 -1.58 17.84
C SER A 39 -0.07 -2.35 17.93
N ILE A 40 0.62 -2.24 19.08
CA ILE A 40 1.63 -3.22 19.48
C ILE A 40 0.98 -4.26 20.40
N CYS A 41 1.30 -5.54 20.22
CA CYS A 41 0.80 -6.63 21.06
C CYS A 41 1.95 -7.20 21.90
N ILE A 42 1.95 -6.93 23.21
CA ILE A 42 3.08 -7.19 24.11
C ILE A 42 2.63 -7.84 25.43
N PRO A 43 3.47 -8.63 26.13
CA PRO A 43 3.08 -9.25 27.39
C PRO A 43 2.90 -8.21 28.50
N PRO A 44 2.10 -8.50 29.55
CA PRO A 44 1.82 -7.55 30.63
C PRO A 44 3.07 -6.95 31.27
N THR A 45 4.13 -7.76 31.45
CA THR A 45 5.40 -7.32 32.02
C THR A 45 6.08 -6.24 31.18
N LEU A 46 5.99 -6.31 29.85
CA LEU A 46 6.57 -5.31 28.96
C LEU A 46 5.69 -4.06 28.82
N VAL A 47 4.39 -4.14 29.15
CA VAL A 47 3.56 -2.94 29.32
C VAL A 47 4.10 -2.08 30.47
N CYS A 48 4.40 -2.69 31.62
CA CYS A 48 5.00 -1.99 32.76
C CYS A 48 6.35 -1.35 32.36
N TYR A 49 7.25 -2.16 31.78
CA TYR A 49 8.57 -1.69 31.37
C TYR A 49 8.50 -0.53 30.37
N LEU A 50 7.60 -0.61 29.38
CA LEU A 50 7.37 0.47 28.41
C LEU A 50 6.96 1.78 29.10
N ARG A 51 6.00 1.71 30.03
CA ARG A 51 5.48 2.90 30.74
C ARG A 51 6.50 3.53 31.68
N GLU A 52 7.33 2.71 32.32
CA GLU A 52 8.37 3.19 33.23
C GLU A 52 9.50 3.91 32.47
N ASN A 53 9.96 3.33 31.35
CA ASN A 53 11.20 3.74 30.69
C ASN A 53 10.99 4.60 29.43
N PHE A 54 9.80 4.55 28.81
CA PHE A 54 9.53 5.19 27.51
C PHE A 54 8.26 6.06 27.54
N LYS A 55 8.16 6.96 28.53
CA LYS A 55 6.98 7.80 28.78
C LYS A 55 6.49 8.65 27.60
N ASN A 56 7.38 9.00 26.67
CA ASN A 56 7.04 9.82 25.50
C ASN A 56 6.58 8.99 24.29
N LEU A 57 6.50 7.65 24.41
CA LEU A 57 6.07 6.79 23.33
C LEU A 57 4.61 6.42 23.48
N GLU A 58 3.80 6.95 22.58
CA GLU A 58 2.39 6.62 22.49
C GLU A 58 2.19 5.53 21.43
N PHE A 59 1.84 4.34 21.89
CA PHE A 59 1.32 3.27 21.07
C PHE A 59 -0.05 2.90 21.57
N LYS A 60 -0.93 2.48 20.65
CA LYS A 60 -2.07 1.65 21.06
C LYS A 60 -1.53 0.30 21.52
N ILE A 61 -1.86 -0.11 22.74
CA ILE A 61 -1.35 -1.31 23.39
C ILE A 61 -2.43 -2.39 23.42
N THR A 62 -2.14 -3.51 22.77
CA THR A 62 -2.82 -4.77 23.01
C THR A 62 -1.97 -5.60 23.97
N SER A 63 -2.57 -6.23 24.97
CA SER A 63 -1.90 -7.25 25.78
C SER A 63 -2.72 -8.54 25.85
N VAL A 64 -2.19 -9.57 26.50
CA VAL A 64 -2.75 -10.91 26.49
C VAL A 64 -3.16 -11.39 27.88
N ALA A 65 -4.22 -12.21 27.96
CA ALA A 65 -4.68 -12.84 29.20
C ALA A 65 -5.07 -14.31 28.99
N GLY A 66 -4.90 -15.13 30.02
CA GLY A 66 -5.06 -16.58 29.96
C GLY A 66 -4.17 -17.22 28.89
N PHE A 67 -3.06 -16.57 28.52
CA PHE A 67 -2.28 -16.88 27.33
C PHE A 67 -1.08 -17.79 27.65
N PRO A 68 -0.71 -18.74 26.78
CA PRO A 68 -1.38 -19.11 25.52
C PRO A 68 -2.44 -20.22 25.68
N LEU A 69 -2.60 -20.82 26.86
CA LEU A 69 -3.32 -22.10 26.95
C LEU A 69 -4.82 -21.99 27.26
N GLY A 70 -5.27 -20.87 27.83
CA GLY A 70 -6.70 -20.57 28.09
C GLY A 70 -7.36 -21.38 29.21
N PHE A 71 -6.64 -22.35 29.77
CA PHE A 71 -7.15 -23.34 30.73
C PHE A 71 -7.10 -22.93 32.21
N SER A 72 -6.72 -21.69 32.50
CA SER A 72 -6.72 -21.17 33.87
C SER A 72 -8.14 -21.10 34.40
N LEU A 73 -8.29 -21.10 35.73
CA LEU A 73 -9.58 -20.81 36.37
C LEU A 73 -10.08 -19.42 35.95
N THR A 74 -11.40 -19.27 35.92
CA THR A 74 -12.04 -18.00 35.54
C THR A 74 -11.57 -16.86 36.44
N GLU A 75 -11.47 -17.09 37.75
CA GLU A 75 -11.02 -16.08 38.72
C GLU A 75 -9.60 -15.60 38.42
N THR A 76 -8.70 -16.51 38.05
CA THR A 76 -7.32 -16.18 37.67
C THR A 76 -7.28 -15.33 36.40
N LYS A 77 -8.06 -15.71 35.38
CA LYS A 77 -8.15 -14.98 34.11
C LYS A 77 -8.77 -13.59 34.31
N LEU A 78 -9.80 -13.46 35.15
CA LEU A 78 -10.40 -12.17 35.49
C LEU A 78 -9.40 -11.26 36.23
N ALA A 79 -8.66 -11.79 37.19
CA ALA A 79 -7.63 -11.01 37.91
C ALA A 79 -6.53 -10.50 36.96
N GLU A 80 -6.11 -11.30 35.99
CA GLU A 80 -5.15 -10.87 34.95
C GLU A 80 -5.73 -9.74 34.09
N ILE A 81 -6.99 -9.85 33.66
CA ILE A 81 -7.69 -8.81 32.89
C ILE A 81 -7.87 -7.53 33.70
N GLU A 82 -8.19 -7.62 34.99
CA GLU A 82 -8.25 -6.45 35.89
C GLU A 82 -6.90 -5.75 36.00
N ASN A 83 -5.80 -6.51 36.08
CA ASN A 83 -4.46 -5.96 36.07
C ASN A 83 -4.16 -5.24 34.75
N LEU A 84 -4.54 -5.83 33.61
CA LEU A 84 -4.41 -5.17 32.30
C LEU A 84 -5.20 -3.86 32.20
N ILE A 85 -6.40 -3.82 32.80
CA ILE A 85 -7.21 -2.60 32.87
C ILE A 85 -6.51 -1.52 33.72
N LYS A 86 -5.92 -1.89 34.87
CA LYS A 86 -5.12 -0.98 35.71
C LYS A 86 -3.84 -0.51 35.00
N LEU A 87 -3.26 -1.36 34.17
CA LEU A 87 -2.19 -1.01 33.24
C LEU A 87 -2.71 -0.31 31.99
N GLU A 88 -3.96 0.18 32.00
CA GLU A 88 -4.63 0.96 30.96
C GLU A 88 -4.31 0.51 29.52
N VAL A 89 -4.25 -0.80 29.26
CA VAL A 89 -4.09 -1.29 27.89
C VAL A 89 -5.34 -0.97 27.08
N ASP A 90 -5.22 -0.72 25.79
CA ASP A 90 -6.36 -0.36 24.93
C ASP A 90 -7.20 -1.59 24.59
N GLU A 91 -6.54 -2.73 24.37
CA GLU A 91 -7.18 -3.95 23.88
C GLU A 91 -6.61 -5.20 24.57
N ILE A 92 -7.45 -6.23 24.69
CA ILE A 92 -7.09 -7.47 25.37
C ILE A 92 -7.37 -8.66 24.46
N ASP A 93 -6.32 -9.42 24.16
CA ASP A 93 -6.39 -10.70 23.46
C ASP A 93 -6.34 -11.83 24.49
N PHE A 94 -7.46 -12.52 24.72
CA PHE A 94 -7.52 -13.57 25.73
C PHE A 94 -7.84 -14.93 25.11
N VAL A 95 -7.31 -16.00 25.68
CA VAL A 95 -7.59 -17.36 25.19
C VAL A 95 -8.83 -17.90 25.87
N ILE A 96 -9.79 -18.37 25.08
CA ILE A 96 -11.00 -18.99 25.62
C ILE A 96 -10.66 -20.32 26.28
N ASN A 97 -11.52 -20.82 27.17
CA ASN A 97 -11.33 -22.15 27.72
C ASN A 97 -11.67 -23.22 26.67
N LEU A 98 -10.63 -23.72 25.98
CA LEU A 98 -10.76 -24.72 24.92
C LEU A 98 -11.28 -26.07 25.42
N ILE A 99 -11.00 -26.41 26.69
CA ILE A 99 -11.49 -27.65 27.30
C ILE A 99 -13.01 -27.60 27.35
N TRP A 100 -13.60 -26.51 27.83
CA TRP A 100 -15.07 -26.36 27.90
C TRP A 100 -15.71 -26.31 26.51
N LEU A 101 -15.08 -25.65 25.54
CA LEU A 101 -15.56 -25.66 24.15
C LEU A 101 -15.63 -27.10 23.61
N LYS A 102 -14.52 -27.86 23.69
CA LYS A 102 -14.46 -29.23 23.15
C LYS A 102 -15.32 -30.22 23.94
N SER A 103 -15.50 -30.00 25.23
CA SER A 103 -16.42 -30.78 26.07
C SER A 103 -17.89 -30.37 25.92
N LYS A 104 -18.20 -29.38 25.07
CA LYS A 104 -19.55 -28.82 24.88
C LYS A 104 -20.17 -28.27 26.18
N ASP A 105 -19.35 -27.86 27.15
CA ASP A 105 -19.77 -27.20 28.38
C ASP A 105 -19.94 -25.69 28.14
N TYR A 106 -20.83 -25.36 27.19
CA TYR A 106 -21.04 -23.99 26.73
C TYR A 106 -21.53 -23.06 27.84
N LYS A 107 -22.27 -23.59 28.82
CA LYS A 107 -22.74 -22.81 29.98
C LYS A 107 -21.58 -22.24 30.80
N LYS A 108 -20.52 -23.03 31.04
CA LYS A 108 -19.32 -22.53 31.75
C LYS A 108 -18.56 -21.52 30.91
N LEU A 109 -18.39 -21.81 29.62
CA LEU A 109 -17.70 -20.90 28.69
C LEU A 109 -18.42 -19.55 28.59
N GLU A 110 -19.74 -19.55 28.37
CA GLU A 110 -20.56 -18.34 28.34
C GLU A 110 -20.46 -17.55 29.65
N LYS A 111 -20.53 -18.22 30.80
CA LYS A 111 -20.41 -17.57 32.11
C LYS A 111 -19.06 -16.86 32.28
N GLU A 112 -17.96 -17.48 31.87
CA GLU A 112 -16.63 -16.86 31.90
C GLU A 112 -16.58 -15.64 30.98
N LEU A 113 -17.04 -15.77 29.73
CA LEU A 113 -16.99 -14.69 28.74
C LEU A 113 -17.87 -13.50 29.12
N LEU A 114 -19.06 -13.73 29.68
CA LEU A 114 -19.91 -12.68 30.23
C LEU A 114 -19.25 -11.96 31.41
N SER A 115 -18.52 -12.70 32.25
CA SER A 115 -17.77 -12.11 33.37
C SER A 115 -16.62 -11.24 32.86
N ILE A 116 -15.87 -11.72 31.85
CA ILE A 116 -14.82 -10.95 31.18
C ILE A 116 -15.38 -9.66 30.57
N ARG A 117 -16.46 -9.76 29.79
CA ARG A 117 -17.11 -8.59 29.18
C ARG A 117 -17.56 -7.58 30.22
N LYS A 118 -18.11 -8.05 31.34
CA LYS A 118 -18.62 -7.22 32.45
C LYS A 118 -17.53 -6.38 33.11
N ILE A 119 -16.32 -6.93 33.32
CA ILE A 119 -15.22 -6.18 33.96
C ILE A 119 -14.49 -5.27 32.97
N ALA A 120 -14.44 -5.66 31.70
CA ALA A 120 -13.66 -4.96 30.68
C ALA A 120 -14.53 -4.11 29.73
N LYS A 121 -15.66 -3.54 30.18
CA LYS A 121 -16.71 -2.92 29.34
C LYS A 121 -16.21 -2.00 28.22
N ASP A 122 -15.22 -1.17 28.52
CA ASP A 122 -14.70 -0.15 27.60
C ASP A 122 -13.46 -0.60 26.81
N LYS A 123 -13.08 -1.87 26.93
CA LYS A 123 -11.92 -2.45 26.23
C LYS A 123 -12.36 -3.22 25.00
N VAL A 124 -11.54 -3.19 23.96
CA VAL A 124 -11.69 -4.09 22.81
C VAL A 124 -11.22 -5.49 23.22
N LEU A 125 -12.11 -6.46 23.13
CA LEU A 125 -11.86 -7.84 23.54
C LEU A 125 -11.71 -8.76 22.34
N LYS A 126 -10.66 -9.59 22.32
CA LYS A 126 -10.40 -10.56 21.25
C LYS A 126 -10.26 -11.96 21.83
N GLY A 127 -11.26 -12.81 21.57
CA GLY A 127 -11.26 -14.20 22.01
C GLY A 127 -10.44 -15.07 21.07
N ILE A 128 -9.32 -15.62 21.54
CA ILE A 128 -8.47 -16.56 20.81
C ILE A 128 -9.08 -17.95 20.95
N ILE A 129 -9.47 -18.55 19.82
CA ILE A 129 -10.13 -19.87 19.77
C ILE A 129 -9.19 -21.03 19.45
N GLU A 130 -7.94 -20.73 19.08
CA GLU A 130 -6.91 -21.70 18.71
C GLU A 130 -7.39 -22.77 17.71
N THR A 131 -7.67 -22.31 16.48
CA THR A 131 -8.26 -23.13 15.41
C THR A 131 -7.47 -24.40 15.07
N ALA A 132 -6.18 -24.46 15.43
CA ALA A 132 -5.34 -25.64 15.26
C ALA A 132 -5.89 -26.91 15.94
N TYR A 133 -6.78 -26.77 16.93
CA TYR A 133 -7.35 -27.88 17.70
C TYR A 133 -8.84 -28.11 17.44
N LEU A 134 -9.45 -27.36 16.53
CA LEU A 134 -10.90 -27.26 16.37
C LEU A 134 -11.34 -27.74 14.99
N GLU A 135 -12.48 -28.43 14.96
CA GLU A 135 -13.21 -28.73 13.73
C GLU A 135 -14.18 -27.59 13.37
N GLU A 136 -14.78 -27.62 12.17
CA GLU A 136 -15.71 -26.57 11.72
C GLU A 136 -16.86 -26.32 12.72
N GLU A 137 -17.44 -27.38 13.29
CA GLU A 137 -18.53 -27.25 14.26
C GLU A 137 -18.04 -26.59 15.57
N ASP A 138 -16.81 -26.87 16.02
CA ASP A 138 -16.25 -26.20 17.20
C ASP A 138 -16.02 -24.70 16.92
N ILE A 139 -15.50 -24.37 15.75
CA ILE A 139 -15.28 -22.97 15.31
C ILE A 139 -16.61 -22.22 15.27
N LYS A 140 -17.64 -22.83 14.68
CA LYS A 140 -19.00 -22.28 14.64
C LYS A 140 -19.50 -21.95 16.05
N ASN A 141 -19.47 -22.92 16.96
CA ASN A 141 -19.96 -22.73 18.33
C ASN A 141 -19.16 -21.65 19.06
N ALA A 142 -17.83 -21.62 18.91
CA ALA A 142 -16.99 -20.58 19.49
C ALA A 142 -17.36 -19.18 18.98
N VAL A 143 -17.53 -19.02 17.66
CA VAL A 143 -17.92 -17.73 17.05
C VAL A 143 -19.30 -17.28 17.53
N GLU A 144 -20.28 -18.17 17.59
CA GLU A 144 -21.63 -17.84 18.06
C GLU A 144 -21.66 -17.44 19.54
N ILE A 145 -20.91 -18.14 20.38
CA ILE A 145 -20.78 -17.82 21.81
C ILE A 145 -20.06 -16.47 22.00
N LEU A 146 -18.98 -16.20 21.26
CA LEU A 146 -18.27 -14.91 21.32
C LEU A 146 -19.20 -13.75 20.92
N ILE A 147 -20.01 -13.92 19.88
CA ILE A 147 -21.02 -12.93 19.48
C ILE A 147 -22.05 -12.72 20.59
N PHE A 148 -22.62 -13.82 21.11
CA PHE A 148 -23.65 -13.76 22.15
C PHE A 148 -23.16 -13.03 23.42
N THR A 149 -21.89 -13.22 23.78
CA THR A 149 -21.28 -12.64 24.98
C THR A 149 -20.68 -11.25 24.77
N GLY A 150 -20.82 -10.67 23.58
CA GLY A 150 -20.39 -9.30 23.28
C GLY A 150 -18.88 -9.13 23.15
N ILE A 151 -18.17 -10.17 22.74
CA ILE A 151 -16.74 -10.10 22.41
C ILE A 151 -16.56 -9.52 21.00
N ASP A 152 -15.62 -8.59 20.86
CA ASP A 152 -15.48 -7.74 19.66
C ASP A 152 -14.78 -8.45 18.50
N PHE A 153 -13.84 -9.34 18.80
CA PHE A 153 -13.08 -10.11 17.82
C PHE A 153 -13.04 -11.60 18.16
N VAL A 154 -13.08 -12.41 17.12
CA VAL A 154 -12.55 -13.77 17.13
C VAL A 154 -11.13 -13.74 16.58
N LYS A 155 -10.19 -14.33 17.30
CA LYS A 155 -8.78 -14.45 16.91
C LYS A 155 -8.42 -15.92 16.68
N THR A 156 -7.73 -16.21 15.57
CA THR A 156 -7.49 -17.60 15.16
C THR A 156 -6.58 -18.36 16.10
N SER A 157 -5.37 -17.85 16.36
CA SER A 157 -4.31 -18.67 16.97
C SER A 157 -3.43 -17.85 17.92
N THR A 158 -2.83 -18.54 18.90
CA THR A 158 -1.86 -17.92 19.82
C THR A 158 -0.49 -17.74 19.18
N GLY A 159 -0.14 -18.59 18.21
CA GLY A 159 1.20 -18.70 17.64
C GLY A 159 2.10 -19.72 18.35
N PHE A 160 1.60 -20.39 19.39
CA PHE A 160 2.34 -21.41 20.18
C PHE A 160 1.91 -22.86 19.86
N SER A 161 0.91 -23.05 19.01
CA SER A 161 0.47 -24.37 18.54
C SER A 161 1.30 -24.86 17.34
N LYS A 162 1.11 -26.12 16.94
CA LYS A 162 1.75 -26.74 15.76
C LYS A 162 1.34 -26.10 14.43
N ARG A 163 0.17 -25.45 14.39
CA ARG A 163 -0.40 -24.79 13.22
C ARG A 163 -0.87 -23.39 13.61
N GLY A 164 -0.59 -22.40 12.76
CA GLY A 164 -1.07 -21.03 12.90
C GLY A 164 -2.35 -20.77 12.10
N ALA A 165 -2.52 -19.52 11.65
CA ALA A 165 -3.64 -19.12 10.80
C ALA A 165 -3.69 -19.93 9.50
N ASN A 166 -4.90 -20.28 9.08
CA ASN A 166 -5.18 -20.95 7.82
C ASN A 166 -6.30 -20.21 7.08
N LEU A 167 -6.21 -20.09 5.76
CA LEU A 167 -7.20 -19.36 4.96
C LEU A 167 -8.60 -19.97 5.06
N GLU A 168 -8.70 -21.28 5.19
CA GLU A 168 -9.98 -21.99 5.32
C GLU A 168 -10.64 -21.71 6.67
N ASP A 169 -9.87 -21.70 7.76
CA ASP A 169 -10.37 -21.29 9.09
C ASP A 169 -11.00 -19.89 9.03
N ILE A 170 -10.36 -18.94 8.32
CA ILE A 170 -10.90 -17.58 8.17
C ILE A 170 -12.20 -17.56 7.38
N LYS A 171 -12.33 -18.36 6.32
CA LYS A 171 -13.60 -18.46 5.58
C LYS A 171 -14.71 -19.07 6.42
N ILE A 172 -14.40 -20.11 7.21
CA ILE A 172 -15.32 -20.74 8.15
C ILE A 172 -15.78 -19.70 9.19
N ILE A 173 -14.83 -19.00 9.81
CA ILE A 173 -15.15 -17.93 10.76
C ILE A 173 -16.00 -16.84 10.09
N LYS A 174 -15.65 -16.44 8.86
CA LYS A 174 -16.38 -15.41 8.11
C LYS A 174 -17.84 -15.82 7.87
N LYS A 175 -18.06 -17.06 7.44
CA LYS A 175 -19.38 -17.68 7.25
C LYS A 175 -20.23 -17.56 8.52
N PHE A 176 -19.69 -17.89 9.69
CA PHE A 176 -20.44 -17.85 10.96
C PHE A 176 -20.49 -16.47 11.64
N SER A 177 -19.53 -15.59 11.34
CA SER A 177 -19.47 -14.23 11.90
C SER A 177 -20.72 -13.41 11.57
N LYS A 178 -21.29 -13.62 10.37
CA LYS A 178 -22.43 -12.86 9.82
C LYS A 178 -22.26 -11.33 9.94
N GLY A 179 -21.01 -10.85 9.91
CA GLY A 179 -20.67 -9.43 10.09
C GLY A 179 -20.88 -8.88 11.52
N ARG A 180 -21.15 -9.73 12.51
CA ARG A 180 -21.43 -9.33 13.91
C ARG A 180 -20.20 -9.34 14.82
N ILE A 181 -19.10 -9.92 14.37
CA ILE A 181 -17.82 -9.98 15.08
C ILE A 181 -16.68 -9.78 14.08
N LYS A 182 -15.61 -9.10 14.50
CA LYS A 182 -14.42 -8.90 13.65
C LYS A 182 -13.48 -10.09 13.74
N ILE A 183 -12.63 -10.26 12.74
CA ILE A 183 -11.74 -11.42 12.61
C ILE A 183 -10.29 -10.96 12.68
N LYS A 184 -9.52 -11.50 13.63
CA LYS A 184 -8.07 -11.33 13.70
C LYS A 184 -7.36 -12.62 13.30
N ALA A 185 -6.68 -12.63 12.16
CA ALA A 185 -5.82 -13.73 11.74
C ALA A 185 -4.44 -13.60 12.38
N SER A 186 -3.95 -14.64 13.04
CA SER A 186 -2.63 -14.64 13.67
C SER A 186 -1.97 -16.01 13.70
N GLY A 187 -0.63 -16.02 13.73
CA GLY A 187 0.20 -17.22 13.75
C GLY A 187 0.71 -17.59 12.36
N GLY A 188 2.03 -17.53 12.15
CA GLY A 188 2.68 -17.95 10.90
C GLY A 188 2.61 -16.97 9.73
N ILE A 189 1.99 -15.81 9.88
CA ILE A 189 1.87 -14.78 8.83
C ILE A 189 3.17 -13.98 8.76
N ARG A 190 4.00 -14.21 7.74
CA ARG A 190 5.36 -13.65 7.68
C ARG A 190 5.62 -12.72 6.50
N THR A 191 4.84 -12.83 5.42
CA THR A 191 5.08 -12.09 4.17
C THR A 191 3.95 -11.11 3.85
N LEU A 192 4.23 -10.14 2.98
CA LEU A 192 3.20 -9.26 2.43
C LEU A 192 2.12 -10.06 1.70
N LYS A 193 2.50 -11.09 0.95
CA LYS A 193 1.55 -11.96 0.26
C LYS A 193 0.59 -12.62 1.24
N ASP A 194 1.10 -13.25 2.31
CA ASP A 194 0.25 -13.89 3.32
C ASP A 194 -0.75 -12.89 3.91
N THR A 195 -0.26 -11.69 4.24
CA THR A 195 -1.06 -10.59 4.79
C THR A 195 -2.21 -10.24 3.86
N LEU A 196 -1.94 -10.06 2.57
CA LEU A 196 -2.95 -9.73 1.57
C LEU A 196 -3.95 -10.89 1.36
N ASP A 197 -3.46 -12.13 1.33
CA ASP A 197 -4.29 -13.32 1.19
C ASP A 197 -5.29 -13.42 2.35
N PHE A 198 -4.84 -13.27 3.60
CA PHE A 198 -5.72 -13.29 4.79
C PHE A 198 -6.74 -12.16 4.81
N LEU A 199 -6.33 -10.93 4.46
CA LEU A 199 -7.26 -9.80 4.36
C LEU A 199 -8.31 -10.04 3.26
N SER A 200 -7.92 -10.64 2.13
CA SER A 200 -8.82 -10.89 1.00
C SER A 200 -9.94 -11.88 1.32
N VAL A 201 -9.68 -12.87 2.19
CA VAL A 201 -10.68 -13.87 2.61
C VAL A 201 -11.51 -13.43 3.82
N GLY A 202 -11.30 -12.21 4.32
CA GLY A 202 -12.19 -11.56 5.28
C GLY A 202 -11.63 -11.33 6.67
N ALA A 203 -10.31 -11.49 6.89
CA ALA A 203 -9.68 -11.00 8.12
C ALA A 203 -9.74 -9.46 8.18
N ASP A 204 -10.10 -8.92 9.34
CA ASP A 204 -10.11 -7.48 9.60
C ASP A 204 -8.75 -6.98 10.12
N VAL A 205 -8.07 -7.82 10.90
CA VAL A 205 -6.78 -7.51 11.55
C VAL A 205 -5.82 -8.69 11.41
N ILE A 206 -4.53 -8.38 11.28
CA ILE A 206 -3.43 -9.34 11.21
C ILE A 206 -2.58 -9.20 12.47
N GLY A 207 -2.41 -10.29 13.22
CA GLY A 207 -1.45 -10.37 14.33
C GLY A 207 -0.16 -11.06 13.86
N THR A 208 0.96 -10.34 13.85
CA THR A 208 2.24 -10.88 13.38
C THR A 208 3.45 -10.21 14.06
N SER A 209 4.51 -11.00 14.27
CA SER A 209 5.83 -10.51 14.69
C SER A 209 6.70 -10.02 13.52
N SER A 210 6.23 -10.19 12.28
CA SER A 210 6.93 -9.80 11.05
C SER A 210 6.37 -8.50 10.44
N GLY A 211 5.62 -7.72 11.22
CA GLY A 211 4.92 -6.52 10.73
C GLY A 211 5.87 -5.47 10.12
N TYR A 212 7.06 -5.29 10.70
CA TYR A 212 8.08 -4.40 10.14
C TYR A 212 8.56 -4.90 8.78
N GLU A 213 8.95 -6.17 8.69
CA GLU A 213 9.49 -6.78 7.49
C GLU A 213 8.46 -6.75 6.34
N ILE A 214 7.19 -7.00 6.65
CA ILE A 214 6.05 -6.94 5.70
C ILE A 214 5.87 -5.53 5.12
N LEU A 215 5.93 -4.50 5.96
CA LEU A 215 5.76 -3.12 5.50
C LEU A 215 7.00 -2.59 4.80
N PHE A 216 8.18 -3.03 5.21
CA PHE A 216 9.43 -2.74 4.54
C PHE A 216 9.47 -3.34 3.13
N GLU A 217 9.03 -4.59 2.95
CA GLU A 217 8.82 -5.22 1.64
C GLU A 217 7.89 -4.36 0.76
N LEU A 218 6.74 -3.94 1.31
CA LEU A 218 5.77 -3.10 0.59
C LEU A 218 6.32 -1.72 0.22
N GLU A 219 7.18 -1.14 1.06
CA GLU A 219 7.85 0.13 0.81
C GLU A 219 8.86 0.00 -0.34
N ASN A 220 9.70 -1.02 -0.31
CA ASN A 220 10.71 -1.27 -1.36
C ASN A 220 10.09 -1.60 -2.71
N LEU A 221 8.99 -2.37 -2.76
CA LEU A 221 8.27 -2.61 -4.02
C LEU A 221 7.84 -1.31 -4.69
N LYS A 222 7.44 -0.29 -3.92
CA LYS A 222 7.10 1.02 -4.51
C LYS A 222 8.31 1.74 -5.06
N GLU A 223 9.46 1.63 -4.38
CA GLU A 223 10.69 2.24 -4.86
C GLU A 223 11.20 1.57 -6.14
N GLU A 224 11.07 0.25 -6.26
CA GLU A 224 11.39 -0.48 -7.49
C GLU A 224 10.53 -0.04 -8.67
N PHE A 225 9.20 0.03 -8.51
CA PHE A 225 8.30 0.56 -9.56
C PHE A 225 8.57 2.03 -9.90
N LYS A 226 9.05 2.83 -8.93
CA LYS A 226 9.44 4.23 -9.18
C LYS A 226 10.80 4.35 -9.90
N ASN A 227 11.61 3.28 -9.87
CA ASN A 227 12.92 3.21 -10.51
C ASN A 227 12.91 2.53 -11.90
N GLU A 228 11.80 1.89 -12.28
CA GLU A 228 11.60 1.43 -13.66
C GLU A 228 11.56 2.63 -14.63
N GLU A 229 12.26 2.50 -15.75
CA GLU A 229 12.33 3.55 -16.77
C GLU A 229 11.05 3.52 -17.60
N ILE A 230 10.27 4.61 -17.58
CA ILE A 230 9.05 4.75 -18.37
C ILE A 230 9.45 5.09 -19.80
N GLU A 231 8.99 4.28 -20.76
CA GLU A 231 9.22 4.54 -22.18
C GLU A 231 8.05 5.34 -22.75
N ILE A 232 8.37 6.45 -23.42
CA ILE A 232 7.35 7.31 -24.02
C ILE A 232 7.69 7.53 -25.49
N TYR A 233 6.76 7.20 -26.37
CA TYR A 233 6.85 7.48 -27.81
C TYR A 233 6.00 8.71 -28.11
N VAL A 234 6.56 9.68 -28.82
CA VAL A 234 5.86 10.93 -29.14
C VAL A 234 6.04 11.28 -30.60
N ASP A 235 4.97 11.81 -31.18
CA ASP A 235 5.02 12.38 -32.52
C ASP A 235 4.02 13.54 -32.69
N GLY A 236 4.34 14.46 -33.59
CA GLY A 236 3.56 15.62 -33.93
C GLY A 236 3.62 15.92 -35.42
N CYS A 237 2.48 16.23 -36.02
CA CYS A 237 2.38 16.52 -37.44
C CYS A 237 1.52 17.75 -37.72
N SER A 238 1.76 18.40 -38.86
CA SER A 238 0.90 19.46 -39.40
C SER A 238 0.57 19.23 -40.87
N LEU A 239 -0.72 19.22 -41.21
CA LEU A 239 -1.22 19.07 -42.59
C LEU A 239 -1.27 20.45 -43.26
N GLY A 240 -0.10 20.88 -43.73
CA GLY A 240 0.22 22.28 -44.06
C GLY A 240 1.05 22.90 -42.95
N ASN A 241 2.07 23.71 -43.26
CA ASN A 241 3.00 24.24 -42.26
C ASN A 241 3.22 25.76 -42.44
N PRO A 242 2.38 26.61 -41.83
CA PRO A 242 1.34 26.29 -40.85
C PRO A 242 0.04 25.71 -41.45
N GLY A 243 -0.73 24.97 -40.64
CA GLY A 243 -1.97 24.28 -41.03
C GLY A 243 -2.64 23.56 -39.85
N VAL A 244 -3.61 22.68 -40.12
CA VAL A 244 -4.21 21.86 -39.06
C VAL A 244 -3.20 20.83 -38.57
N GLY A 245 -3.00 20.72 -37.25
CA GLY A 245 -2.01 19.84 -36.67
C GLY A 245 -2.57 18.88 -35.65
N GLY A 246 -1.80 17.83 -35.37
CA GLY A 246 -2.14 16.78 -34.42
C GLY A 246 -0.88 16.25 -33.75
N TRP A 247 -1.03 15.80 -32.52
CA TRP A 247 0.03 15.20 -31.73
C TRP A 247 -0.47 13.92 -31.06
N ALA A 248 0.46 13.02 -30.76
CA ALA A 248 0.19 11.77 -30.08
C ALA A 248 1.34 11.39 -29.14
N VAL A 249 0.97 10.71 -28.06
CA VAL A 249 1.86 10.17 -27.04
C VAL A 249 1.42 8.75 -26.74
N LEU A 250 2.37 7.83 -26.67
CA LEU A 250 2.18 6.50 -26.10
C LEU A 250 3.09 6.35 -24.89
N ILE A 251 2.50 6.14 -23.72
CA ILE A 251 3.19 5.92 -22.45
C ILE A 251 3.21 4.43 -22.16
N LYS A 252 4.40 3.86 -21.96
CA LYS A 252 4.61 2.45 -21.63
C LYS A 252 5.30 2.32 -20.28
N SER A 253 4.62 1.67 -19.33
CA SER A 253 5.13 1.37 -17.98
C SER A 253 4.89 -0.11 -17.67
N GLY A 254 5.96 -0.92 -17.74
CA GLY A 254 5.82 -2.39 -17.69
C GLY A 254 4.91 -2.90 -18.82
N GLU A 255 3.87 -3.67 -18.49
CA GLU A 255 2.87 -4.19 -19.44
C GLU A 255 1.75 -3.21 -19.79
N LYS A 256 1.66 -2.06 -19.11
CA LYS A 256 0.58 -1.10 -19.35
C LYS A 256 0.95 -0.12 -20.47
N GLU A 257 -0.02 0.13 -21.36
CA GLU A 257 0.04 1.14 -22.41
C GLU A 257 -1.09 2.16 -22.24
N GLU A 258 -0.76 3.44 -22.38
CA GLU A 258 -1.75 4.53 -22.43
C GLU A 258 -1.47 5.47 -23.60
N ILE A 259 -2.52 6.00 -24.22
CA ILE A 259 -2.42 6.89 -25.38
C ILE A 259 -3.04 8.24 -25.05
N LEU A 260 -2.26 9.31 -25.23
CA LEU A 260 -2.75 10.69 -25.22
C LEU A 260 -2.68 11.24 -26.65
N LYS A 261 -3.66 12.06 -27.03
CA LYS A 261 -3.69 12.68 -28.34
C LYS A 261 -4.49 13.97 -28.34
N GLY A 262 -4.14 14.85 -29.26
CA GLY A 262 -4.82 16.12 -29.45
C GLY A 262 -4.40 16.76 -30.77
N GLY A 263 -4.79 18.00 -30.96
CA GLY A 263 -4.43 18.75 -32.16
C GLY A 263 -4.93 20.18 -32.10
N GLU A 264 -4.56 20.96 -33.11
CA GLU A 264 -4.89 22.38 -33.19
C GLU A 264 -5.29 22.77 -34.62
N PRO A 265 -6.22 23.72 -34.76
CA PRO A 265 -6.72 24.13 -36.06
C PRO A 265 -5.68 24.89 -36.91
N TYR A 266 -4.72 25.58 -36.27
CA TYR A 266 -3.69 26.34 -36.97
C TYR A 266 -2.39 26.34 -36.18
N THR A 267 -1.41 25.57 -36.65
CA THR A 267 -0.14 25.30 -35.97
C THR A 267 0.94 24.95 -36.99
N THR A 268 2.18 24.81 -36.53
CA THR A 268 3.31 24.27 -37.30
C THR A 268 3.67 22.86 -36.88
N ASN A 269 4.48 22.17 -37.69
CA ASN A 269 5.01 20.85 -37.35
C ASN A 269 5.79 20.88 -36.04
N ASN A 270 6.72 21.82 -35.92
CA ASN A 270 7.57 22.00 -34.74
C ASN A 270 6.78 22.25 -33.46
N GLN A 271 5.66 22.99 -33.53
CA GLN A 271 4.79 23.22 -32.38
C GLN A 271 4.08 21.93 -31.94
N MET A 272 3.64 21.10 -32.88
CA MET A 272 2.99 19.82 -32.55
C MET A 272 3.98 18.82 -31.96
N GLU A 273 5.19 18.74 -32.50
CA GLU A 273 6.26 17.90 -31.94
C GLU A 273 6.62 18.33 -30.50
N LEU A 274 6.78 19.63 -30.25
CA LEU A 274 7.02 20.16 -28.90
C LEU A 274 5.87 19.87 -27.95
N LYS A 275 4.63 20.10 -28.40
CA LYS A 275 3.43 19.87 -27.58
C LYS A 275 3.26 18.40 -27.22
N ALA A 276 3.56 17.47 -28.12
CA ALA A 276 3.53 16.04 -27.82
C ALA A 276 4.40 15.71 -26.60
N VAL A 277 5.63 16.23 -26.57
CA VAL A 277 6.59 16.02 -25.47
C VAL A 277 6.12 16.72 -24.19
N ILE A 278 5.65 17.96 -24.28
CA ILE A 278 5.18 18.73 -23.12
C ILE A 278 3.99 18.04 -22.47
N TYR A 279 3.00 17.60 -23.26
CA TYR A 279 1.84 16.88 -22.74
C TYR A 279 2.23 15.52 -22.16
N ALA A 280 3.20 14.82 -22.77
CA ALA A 280 3.71 13.57 -22.23
C ALA A 280 4.34 13.74 -20.84
N LEU A 281 5.20 14.76 -20.66
CA LEU A 281 5.84 15.00 -19.37
C LEU A 281 4.85 15.56 -18.33
N SER A 282 3.95 16.45 -18.74
CA SER A 282 2.94 17.05 -17.85
C SER A 282 1.91 16.04 -17.32
N TYR A 283 1.81 14.86 -17.93
CA TYR A 283 0.93 13.79 -17.47
C TYR A 283 1.29 13.31 -16.04
N PHE A 284 2.56 13.38 -15.66
CA PHE A 284 3.04 12.85 -14.37
C PHE A 284 3.04 13.93 -13.28
N LYS A 285 2.40 13.61 -12.15
CA LYS A 285 2.33 14.51 -10.98
C LYS A 285 3.54 14.44 -10.04
N GLU A 286 4.40 13.43 -10.23
CA GLU A 286 5.61 13.20 -9.43
C GLU A 286 6.82 13.02 -10.36
N PRO A 287 8.06 13.35 -9.92
CA PRO A 287 9.28 13.09 -10.68
C PRO A 287 9.39 11.61 -11.08
N GLN A 288 9.80 11.37 -12.33
CA GLN A 288 9.89 10.04 -12.95
C GLN A 288 11.22 9.90 -13.68
N LYS A 289 11.65 8.66 -13.91
CA LYS A 289 12.74 8.32 -14.84
C LYS A 289 12.12 7.97 -16.19
N ILE A 290 12.35 8.81 -17.20
CA ILE A 290 11.64 8.74 -18.48
C ILE A 290 12.65 8.60 -19.61
N LYS A 291 12.36 7.71 -20.56
CA LYS A 291 13.04 7.63 -21.85
C LYS A 291 12.07 8.02 -22.96
N ILE A 292 12.34 9.16 -23.62
CA ILE A 292 11.52 9.70 -24.69
C ILE A 292 12.09 9.25 -26.03
N TYR A 293 11.25 8.65 -26.85
CA TYR A 293 11.50 8.24 -28.23
C TYR A 293 10.78 9.21 -29.17
N THR A 294 11.56 9.88 -30.02
CA THR A 294 11.04 10.78 -31.07
C THR A 294 11.99 10.80 -32.26
N ASP A 295 11.47 11.03 -33.47
CA ASP A 295 12.27 11.24 -34.69
C ASP A 295 12.55 12.73 -34.96
N SER A 296 11.93 13.63 -34.18
CA SER A 296 12.15 15.08 -34.30
C SER A 296 13.57 15.48 -33.87
N GLU A 297 14.41 15.74 -34.86
CA GLU A 297 15.70 16.40 -34.61
C GLU A 297 15.53 17.78 -33.97
N TYR A 298 14.44 18.47 -34.31
CA TYR A 298 14.15 19.79 -33.77
C TYR A 298 13.97 19.74 -32.24
N VAL A 299 13.21 18.77 -31.73
CA VAL A 299 13.05 18.54 -30.29
C VAL A 299 14.38 18.14 -29.66
N ILE A 300 15.03 17.09 -30.17
CA ILE A 300 16.23 16.51 -29.54
C ILE A 300 17.37 17.52 -29.49
N LYS A 301 17.75 18.11 -30.63
CA LYS A 301 18.83 19.12 -30.66
C LYS A 301 18.40 20.41 -29.97
N GLY A 302 17.10 20.76 -30.06
CA GLY A 302 16.57 21.94 -29.40
C GLY A 302 16.75 21.91 -27.90
N ILE A 303 16.36 20.82 -27.22
CA ILE A 303 16.50 20.71 -25.77
C ILE A 303 17.94 20.43 -25.32
N THR A 304 18.71 19.64 -26.08
CA THR A 304 20.05 19.19 -25.65
C THR A 304 21.18 20.15 -26.04
N GLU A 305 21.07 20.83 -27.18
CA GLU A 305 22.16 21.65 -27.73
C GLU A 305 21.81 23.13 -27.84
N TRP A 306 20.63 23.46 -28.36
CA TRP A 306 20.31 24.83 -28.76
C TRP A 306 19.76 25.68 -27.61
N LEU A 307 18.81 25.16 -26.83
CA LEU A 307 18.18 25.90 -25.73
C LEU A 307 19.20 26.42 -24.69
N PRO A 308 20.20 25.63 -24.25
CA PRO A 308 21.25 26.14 -23.36
C PRO A 308 22.03 27.32 -23.97
N ARG A 309 22.25 27.33 -25.29
CA ARG A 309 22.94 28.42 -26.00
C ARG A 309 22.04 29.64 -26.17
N TRP A 310 20.78 29.43 -26.53
CA TRP A 310 19.78 30.50 -26.68
C TRP A 310 19.56 31.25 -25.36
N LYS A 311 19.48 30.55 -24.23
CA LYS A 311 19.34 31.18 -22.91
C LYS A 311 20.51 32.12 -22.58
N LYS A 312 21.73 31.70 -22.86
CA LYS A 312 22.93 32.55 -22.69
C LYS A 312 22.95 33.79 -23.57
N ARG A 313 22.19 33.78 -24.68
CA ARG A 313 22.07 34.87 -25.65
C ARG A 313 20.75 35.64 -25.56
N GLY A 314 19.96 35.46 -24.49
CA GLY A 314 18.69 36.15 -24.32
C GLY A 314 17.59 35.72 -25.31
N TYR A 315 17.57 34.43 -25.70
CA TYR A 315 16.62 33.85 -26.67
C TYR A 315 16.73 34.43 -28.08
N VAL A 316 17.97 34.65 -28.53
CA VAL A 316 18.31 35.06 -29.90
C VAL A 316 19.11 33.96 -30.60
N THR A 317 18.80 33.69 -31.87
CA THR A 317 19.49 32.69 -32.69
C THR A 317 20.90 33.17 -33.09
N SER A 318 21.70 32.31 -33.72
CA SER A 318 23.01 32.70 -34.27
C SER A 318 22.92 33.77 -35.36
N GLU A 319 21.77 33.89 -36.01
CA GLU A 319 21.48 34.86 -37.07
C GLU A 319 20.92 36.19 -36.55
N GLY A 320 20.78 36.35 -35.23
CA GLY A 320 20.25 37.58 -34.62
C GLY A 320 18.72 37.64 -34.53
N ASN A 321 18.01 36.58 -34.94
CA ASN A 321 16.54 36.54 -34.90
C ASN A 321 16.02 36.04 -33.53
N PRO A 322 14.84 36.48 -33.08
CA PRO A 322 14.18 35.88 -31.91
C PRO A 322 13.93 34.38 -32.10
N VAL A 323 14.18 33.59 -31.06
CA VAL A 323 13.92 32.14 -31.07
C VAL A 323 12.43 31.87 -31.18
N LYS A 324 12.03 31.10 -32.20
CA LYS A 324 10.64 30.67 -32.38
C LYS A 324 10.22 29.70 -31.27
N ASN A 325 8.92 29.72 -30.94
CA ASN A 325 8.32 28.84 -29.93
C ASN A 325 8.92 28.99 -28.52
N LYS A 326 9.40 30.19 -28.16
CA LYS A 326 10.06 30.45 -26.88
C LYS A 326 9.27 29.92 -25.67
N GLU A 327 7.98 30.20 -25.61
CA GLU A 327 7.11 29.77 -24.50
C GLU A 327 7.07 28.24 -24.35
N LEU A 328 6.92 27.51 -25.47
CA LEU A 328 6.95 26.04 -25.46
C LEU A 328 8.30 25.49 -25.02
N TRP A 329 9.40 26.15 -25.38
CA TRP A 329 10.74 25.75 -24.91
C TRP A 329 10.91 25.97 -23.40
N GLU A 330 10.40 27.08 -22.86
CA GLU A 330 10.43 27.37 -21.43
C GLU A 330 9.60 26.35 -20.64
N ASP A 331 8.43 25.97 -21.14
CA ASP A 331 7.60 24.96 -20.49
C ASP A 331 8.21 23.56 -20.58
N LEU A 332 8.77 23.20 -21.74
CA LEU A 332 9.49 21.93 -21.89
C LEU A 332 10.69 21.86 -20.93
N GLU A 333 11.48 22.94 -20.79
CA GLU A 333 12.63 22.96 -19.89
C GLU A 333 12.25 22.73 -18.43
N LYS A 334 11.17 23.37 -17.94
CA LYS A 334 10.67 23.16 -16.57
C LYS A 334 10.34 21.68 -16.33
N LEU A 335 9.67 21.04 -17.27
CA LEU A 335 9.26 19.64 -17.18
C LEU A 335 10.46 18.69 -17.26
N VAL A 336 11.40 18.95 -18.17
CA VAL A 336 12.64 18.16 -18.30
C VAL A 336 13.48 18.24 -17.03
N ASN A 337 13.50 19.38 -16.34
CA ASN A 337 14.19 19.53 -15.06
C ASN A 337 13.44 18.90 -13.88
N PHE A 338 12.12 18.75 -13.98
CA PHE A 338 11.31 18.09 -12.96
C PHE A 338 11.44 16.55 -13.01
N HIS A 339 11.74 15.98 -14.19
CA HIS A 339 11.95 14.54 -14.38
C HIS A 339 13.42 14.20 -14.63
N LYS A 340 13.76 12.91 -14.62
CA LYS A 340 15.04 12.40 -15.12
C LYS A 340 14.84 11.87 -16.54
N VAL A 341 15.00 12.74 -17.53
CA VAL A 341 14.70 12.44 -18.95
C VAL A 341 15.95 11.98 -19.71
N LYS A 342 15.82 10.88 -20.45
CA LYS A 342 16.73 10.45 -21.51
C LYS A 342 16.05 10.59 -22.86
N TRP A 343 16.83 10.94 -23.88
CA TRP A 343 16.35 11.11 -25.24
C TRP A 343 16.90 10.01 -26.12
N GLU A 344 16.02 9.34 -26.87
CA GLU A 344 16.37 8.35 -27.88
C GLU A 344 15.81 8.79 -29.22
N LYS A 345 16.69 8.90 -30.22
CA LYS A 345 16.26 9.19 -31.57
C LYS A 345 15.80 7.90 -32.24
N VAL A 346 14.55 7.87 -32.68
CA VAL A 346 14.05 6.81 -33.56
C VAL A 346 14.16 7.27 -35.01
N LYS A 347 14.32 6.32 -35.93
CA LYS A 347 14.28 6.64 -37.37
C LYS A 347 12.82 6.77 -37.79
N ALA A 348 12.50 7.81 -38.55
CA ALA A 348 11.20 7.94 -39.17
C ALA A 348 10.91 6.71 -40.06
N HIS A 349 9.73 6.11 -39.91
CA HIS A 349 9.22 5.02 -40.76
C HIS A 349 10.12 3.77 -40.85
N SER A 350 10.75 3.35 -39.74
CA SER A 350 11.76 2.28 -39.75
C SER A 350 11.34 0.97 -39.04
N GLY A 351 10.05 0.66 -38.90
CA GLY A 351 9.60 -0.59 -38.28
C GLY A 351 9.56 -0.59 -36.74
N ASN A 352 9.68 0.58 -36.09
CA ASN A 352 9.35 0.68 -34.67
C ASN A 352 7.82 0.76 -34.53
N PHE A 353 7.22 -0.36 -34.11
CA PHE A 353 5.77 -0.51 -33.96
C PHE A 353 5.12 0.63 -33.15
N TYR A 354 5.72 1.04 -32.03
CA TYR A 354 5.15 2.08 -31.17
C TYR A 354 5.28 3.47 -31.78
N HIS A 355 6.38 3.76 -32.47
CA HIS A 355 6.57 5.03 -33.17
C HIS A 355 5.58 5.17 -34.34
N GLU A 356 5.44 4.13 -35.16
CA GLU A 356 4.47 4.13 -36.27
C GLU A 356 3.02 4.27 -35.78
N LYS A 357 2.73 3.71 -34.60
CA LYS A 357 1.43 3.86 -33.94
C LYS A 357 1.17 5.32 -33.56
N VAL A 358 2.14 6.04 -32.96
CA VAL A 358 1.94 7.46 -32.60
C VAL A 358 1.90 8.38 -33.83
N ASP A 359 2.71 8.14 -34.86
CA ASP A 359 2.65 8.90 -36.14
C ASP A 359 1.26 8.82 -36.78
N LYS A 360 0.71 7.59 -36.87
CA LYS A 360 -0.64 7.39 -37.39
C LYS A 360 -1.69 8.15 -36.58
N ILE A 361 -1.60 8.09 -35.25
CA ILE A 361 -2.55 8.74 -34.35
C ILE A 361 -2.43 10.28 -34.44
N ALA A 362 -1.23 10.82 -34.57
CA ALA A 362 -1.01 12.26 -34.75
C ALA A 362 -1.67 12.74 -36.04
N LYS A 363 -1.46 12.04 -37.16
CA LYS A 363 -2.09 12.33 -38.46
C LYS A 363 -3.62 12.22 -38.41
N GLU A 364 -4.16 11.20 -37.75
CA GLU A 364 -5.61 11.06 -37.55
C GLU A 364 -6.17 12.21 -36.71
N SER A 365 -5.44 12.65 -35.69
CA SER A 365 -5.85 13.75 -34.82
C SER A 365 -5.85 15.09 -35.57
N ALA A 366 -4.87 15.34 -36.43
CA ALA A 366 -4.83 16.52 -37.30
C ALA A 366 -6.04 16.58 -38.27
N LYS A 367 -6.40 15.44 -38.87
CA LYS A 367 -7.54 15.36 -39.81
C LYS A 367 -8.88 15.70 -39.16
N LYS A 368 -9.05 15.50 -37.85
CA LYS A 368 -10.28 15.87 -37.14
C LYS A 368 -10.52 17.37 -37.15
N TRP A 369 -9.46 18.17 -37.08
CA TRP A 369 -9.54 19.63 -37.13
C TRP A 369 -9.86 20.16 -38.53
N LYS A 370 -9.53 19.40 -39.58
CA LYS A 370 -9.88 19.73 -40.97
C LYS A 370 -11.38 19.71 -41.26
N LYS A 371 -12.17 18.97 -40.47
CA LYS A 371 -13.64 18.86 -40.64
C LYS A 371 -14.44 19.96 -39.93
N ASN A 372 -13.78 20.78 -39.10
CA ASN A 372 -14.43 21.81 -38.29
C ASN A 372 -14.23 23.23 -38.84
N PHE A 373 -13.75 23.33 -40.09
CA PHE A 373 -13.68 24.54 -40.91
C PHE A 373 -14.51 24.30 -42.17
#